data_AF-A0A2W6CH27-F1
#
_entry.id   AF-A0A2W6CH27-F1
#
_cell.length_a   1.000
_cell.length_b   1.000
_cell.length_c   1.000
_cell.angle_alpha   90.00
_cell.angle_beta   90.00
_cell.angle_gamma   90.00
#
_symmetry.space_group_name_H-M   'P 1'
#
loop_
_entity.id
_entity.type
_entity.pdbx_description
1 polymer ?
#
loop_
_entity_poly.entity_id
_entity_poly.type
_entity_poly.pdbx_seq_one_letter_code
_entity_poly.pdbx_strand_id
1 'polypeptide(L)'
;MEVVVDDHLLLQLLLNFEPQTFTPAGAWVFATGLWYLRLCRAVASRAGTGALSRSLGQADPVVAGSAVRAVTSIPETVRLLSLRDLAWPMARLLDGGVRLNLMSLEALAAAEHLGGELCLAAADENPPLLAAATARGIPTRLV
;
A
#
# COMPACT_ATOMS: atom_id res chain seq x y z
N MET A 1 2.63 -16.56 3.31
CA MET A 1 2.42 -15.88 2.01
C MET A 1 2.44 -14.41 2.33
N GLU A 2 3.25 -13.62 1.63
CA GLU A 2 3.43 -12.21 1.97
C GLU A 2 2.61 -11.37 0.98
N VAL A 3 1.83 -10.41 1.49
CA VAL A 3 0.98 -9.55 0.66
C VAL A 3 1.34 -8.11 0.91
N VAL A 4 1.71 -7.38 -0.14
CA VAL A 4 1.96 -5.94 -0.09
C VAL A 4 0.70 -5.22 -0.51
N VAL A 5 0.16 -4.38 0.37
CA VAL A 5 -1.07 -3.61 0.15
C VAL A 5 -0.78 -2.14 -0.11
N ASP A 6 -1.60 -1.50 -0.94
CA ASP A 6 -1.57 -0.05 -1.11
C ASP A 6 -2.13 0.70 0.10
N ASP A 7 -2.08 2.03 0.06
CA ASP A 7 -2.55 2.90 1.15
C ASP A 7 -4.08 2.90 1.34
N HIS A 8 -4.86 2.59 0.30
CA HIS A 8 -6.32 2.51 0.40
C HIS A 8 -6.73 1.24 1.14
N LEU A 9 -6.19 0.09 0.73
CA LEU A 9 -6.40 -1.18 1.42
C LEU A 9 -5.80 -1.16 2.83
N LEU A 10 -4.61 -0.54 3.01
CA LEU A 10 -4.04 -0.35 4.34
C LEU A 10 -5.00 0.40 5.27
N LEU A 11 -5.59 1.51 4.81
CA LEU A 11 -6.57 2.23 5.62
C LEU A 11 -7.80 1.37 5.95
N GLN A 12 -8.33 0.62 4.99
CA GLN A 12 -9.47 -0.27 5.22
C GLN A 12 -9.16 -1.32 6.29
N LEU A 13 -7.99 -1.98 6.20
CA LEU A 13 -7.53 -2.96 7.17
C LEU A 13 -7.35 -2.36 8.56
N LEU A 14 -6.73 -1.18 8.66
CA LEU A 14 -6.54 -0.48 9.94
C LEU A 14 -7.86 -0.04 10.59
N LEU A 15 -8.91 0.16 9.79
CA LEU A 15 -10.26 0.46 10.26
C LEU A 15 -11.12 -0.79 10.51
N ASN A 16 -10.54 -1.99 10.44
CA ASN A 16 -11.22 -3.29 10.54
C ASN A 16 -12.32 -3.49 9.48
N PHE A 17 -12.20 -2.83 8.33
CA PHE A 17 -13.00 -3.12 7.14
C PHE A 17 -12.19 -4.04 6.24
N GLU A 18 -12.23 -5.35 6.50
CA GLU A 18 -11.58 -6.32 5.63
C GLU A 18 -12.47 -6.57 4.39
N PRO A 19 -11.99 -6.31 3.16
CA PRO A 19 -12.74 -6.65 1.96
C PRO A 19 -13.04 -8.15 1.93
N GLN A 20 -14.23 -8.56 1.49
CA GLN A 20 -14.63 -9.99 1.49
C GLN A 20 -13.68 -10.89 0.66
N THR A 21 -12.95 -10.30 -0.29
CA THR A 21 -11.95 -10.94 -1.16
C THR A 21 -10.52 -10.88 -0.61
N PHE A 22 -10.30 -10.13 0.47
CA PHE A 22 -9.06 -10.07 1.22
C PHE A 22 -9.17 -11.10 2.36
N THR A 23 -8.73 -12.32 2.11
CA THR A 23 -8.59 -13.34 3.14
C THR A 23 -7.15 -13.84 3.15
N PRO A 24 -6.26 -13.21 3.93
CA PRO A 24 -4.92 -13.72 4.14
C PRO A 24 -5.00 -14.83 5.18
N ALA A 25 -5.63 -15.97 4.89
CA ALA A 25 -5.60 -17.11 5.80
C ALA A 25 -4.12 -17.58 5.93
N GLY A 26 -3.43 -17.09 6.97
CA GLY A 26 -2.00 -17.31 7.20
C GLY A 26 -1.04 -16.40 6.41
N ALA A 27 -1.50 -15.28 5.84
CA ALA A 27 -0.64 -14.34 5.10
C ALA A 27 -0.22 -13.14 5.97
N TRP A 28 1.05 -12.73 5.86
CA TRP A 28 1.54 -11.51 6.49
C TRP A 28 1.25 -10.31 5.60
N VAL A 29 0.71 -9.25 6.20
CA VAL A 29 0.38 -8.00 5.49
C VAL A 29 1.52 -7.01 5.62
N PHE A 30 1.95 -6.47 4.49
CA PHE A 30 2.98 -5.44 4.41
C PHE A 30 2.46 -4.21 3.71
N ALA A 31 2.96 -3.06 4.12
CA ALA A 31 2.86 -1.82 3.35
C ALA A 31 4.25 -1.20 3.18
N THR A 32 4.37 -0.35 2.16
CA THR A 32 5.60 0.38 1.88
C THR A 32 5.65 1.71 2.62
N GLY A 33 6.85 2.27 2.81
CA GLY A 33 7.03 3.52 3.53
C GLY A 33 6.36 4.70 2.83
N LEU A 34 6.40 4.75 1.49
CA LEU A 34 5.81 5.86 0.73
C LEU A 34 4.29 5.80 0.66
N TRP A 35 3.70 4.61 0.58
CA TRP A 35 2.25 4.47 0.69
C TRP A 35 1.76 4.80 2.09
N TYR A 36 2.45 4.34 3.13
CA TYR A 36 2.13 4.74 4.50
C TYR A 36 2.27 6.26 4.71
N LEU A 37 3.30 6.90 4.13
CA LEU A 37 3.43 8.36 4.16
C LEU A 37 2.27 9.05 3.41
N ARG A 38 1.85 8.55 2.25
CA ARG A 38 0.70 9.09 1.49
C ARG A 38 -0.57 9.01 2.31
N LEU A 39 -0.81 7.89 3.00
CA LEU A 39 -1.90 7.71 3.95
C LEU A 39 -1.86 8.72 5.10
N CYS A 40 -0.73 8.81 5.80
CA CYS A 40 -0.54 9.76 6.91
C CYS A 40 -0.81 11.20 6.49
N ARG A 41 -0.35 11.60 5.30
CA ARG A 41 -0.62 12.94 4.75
C ARG A 41 -2.09 13.16 4.47
N ALA A 42 -2.79 12.16 3.93
CA ALA A 42 -4.22 12.25 3.67
C ALA A 42 -5.05 12.38 4.95
N VAL A 43 -4.64 11.66 6.01
CA VAL A 43 -5.28 11.73 7.33
C VAL A 43 -4.98 13.05 8.04
N ALA A 44 -3.73 13.55 7.96
CA ALA A 44 -3.32 14.80 8.60
C ALA A 44 -3.94 16.05 7.93
N SER A 45 -4.09 16.03 6.60
CA SER A 45 -4.62 17.15 5.82
C SER A 45 -5.89 16.77 5.07
N ARG A 46 -7.04 17.05 5.68
CA ARG A 46 -8.39 16.83 5.12
C ARG A 46 -8.72 17.75 3.94
N ALA A 47 -7.91 18.79 3.70
CA ALA A 47 -8.05 19.72 2.58
C ALA A 47 -7.38 19.22 1.28
N GLY A 48 -6.87 17.98 1.25
CA GLY A 48 -6.18 17.42 0.09
C GLY A 48 -7.12 17.12 -1.08
N THR A 49 -6.61 17.25 -2.31
CA THR A 49 -7.30 16.89 -3.55
C THR A 49 -7.16 15.41 -3.93
N GLY A 50 -6.53 14.58 -3.10
CA GLY A 50 -6.41 13.14 -3.33
C GLY A 50 -7.73 12.40 -3.05
N ALA A 51 -7.96 11.26 -3.70
CA ALA A 51 -9.16 10.44 -3.48
C ALA A 51 -9.34 10.06 -2.00
N LEU A 52 -8.25 9.68 -1.35
CA LEU A 52 -8.18 9.35 0.07
C LEU A 52 -8.52 10.56 0.98
N SER A 53 -7.95 11.74 0.70
CA SER A 53 -8.26 12.97 1.42
C SER A 53 -9.71 13.40 1.25
N ARG A 54 -10.29 13.26 0.05
CA ARG A 54 -11.71 13.56 -0.20
C ARG A 54 -12.63 12.63 0.57
N SER A 55 -12.34 11.33 0.54
CA SER A 55 -13.09 10.31 1.29
C SER A 55 -13.09 10.63 2.79
N LEU A 56 -11.93 10.95 3.35
CA LEU A 56 -11.80 11.32 4.77
C LEU A 56 -12.37 12.70 5.11
N GLY A 57 -12.32 13.65 4.18
CA GLY A 57 -12.89 14.99 4.35
C GLY A 57 -14.43 15.01 4.34
N GLN A 58 -15.05 14.03 3.69
CA GLN A 58 -16.50 13.81 3.70
C GLN A 58 -16.96 12.87 4.82
N ALA A 59 -16.03 12.20 5.51
CA ALA A 59 -16.33 11.26 6.57
C ALA A 59 -16.77 11.96 7.88
N ASP A 60 -17.58 11.27 8.67
CA ASP A 60 -17.96 11.70 10.01
C ASP A 60 -16.70 11.98 10.87
N PRO A 61 -16.67 13.05 11.70
CA PRO A 61 -15.57 13.33 12.62
C PRO A 61 -15.09 12.13 13.45
N VAL A 62 -15.98 11.21 13.82
CA VAL A 62 -15.67 9.95 14.52
C VAL A 62 -14.82 9.03 13.64
N VAL A 63 -15.19 8.85 12.37
CA VAL A 63 -14.44 8.04 11.40
C VAL A 63 -13.07 8.66 11.15
N ALA A 64 -13.00 9.98 11.01
CA ALA A 64 -11.73 10.68 10.81
C ALA A 64 -10.82 10.58 12.05
N GLY A 65 -11.39 10.61 13.26
CA GLY A 65 -10.64 10.36 14.50
C GLY A 65 -10.13 8.92 14.62
N SER A 66 -10.92 7.95 14.16
CA SER A 66 -10.49 6.54 14.06
C SER A 66 -9.35 6.37 13.06
N ALA A 67 -9.39 7.04 11.91
CA ALA A 67 -8.32 7.01 10.91
C ALA A 67 -6.99 7.56 11.46
N VAL A 68 -7.03 8.64 12.26
CA VAL A 68 -5.83 9.16 12.96
C VAL A 68 -5.25 8.09 13.88
N ARG A 69 -6.07 7.48 14.74
CA ARG A 69 -5.59 6.43 15.65
C ARG A 69 -5.02 5.23 14.89
N ALA A 70 -5.69 4.82 13.81
CA ALA A 70 -5.28 3.72 12.96
C ALA A 70 -3.87 3.90 12.41
N VAL A 71 -3.55 5.09 11.89
CA VAL A 71 -2.22 5.34 11.32
C VAL A 71 -1.15 5.55 12.40
N THR A 72 -1.48 6.11 13.56
CA THR A 72 -0.49 6.33 14.64
C THR A 72 -0.22 5.09 15.49
N SER A 73 -1.00 4.02 15.33
CA SER A 73 -0.92 2.81 16.16
C SER A 73 -1.17 1.57 15.31
N ILE A 74 -0.30 1.38 14.31
CA ILE A 74 -0.35 0.23 13.40
C ILE A 74 -0.25 -1.07 14.22
N PRO A 75 -1.17 -2.03 14.02
CA PRO A 75 -1.14 -3.30 14.72
C PRO A 75 0.05 -4.16 14.28
N GLU A 76 0.53 -5.05 15.15
CA GLU A 76 1.65 -5.96 14.86
C GLU A 76 1.39 -6.92 13.67
N THR A 77 0.12 -7.09 13.28
CA THR A 77 -0.31 -7.86 12.13
C THR A 77 0.03 -7.19 10.79
N VAL A 78 0.33 -5.88 10.81
CA VAL A 78 0.75 -5.11 9.63
C VAL A 78 2.20 -4.68 9.81
N ARG A 79 3.03 -5.00 8.81
CA ARG A 79 4.45 -4.65 8.82
C ARG A 79 4.74 -3.54 7.80
N LEU A 80 5.55 -2.57 8.19
CA LEU A 80 6.12 -1.60 7.25
C LEU A 80 7.49 -2.08 6.81
N LEU A 81 7.72 -2.16 5.50
CA LEU A 81 9.05 -2.48 4.98
C LEU A 81 9.99 -1.29 5.11
N SER A 82 11.22 -1.57 5.54
CA SER A 82 12.25 -0.56 5.71
C SER A 82 12.93 -0.24 4.38
N LEU A 83 13.17 1.05 4.12
CA LEU A 83 14.01 1.47 2.99
C LEU A 83 15.45 0.96 3.10
N ARG A 84 15.92 0.58 4.29
CA ARG A 84 17.21 -0.10 4.44
C ARG A 84 17.26 -1.40 3.63
N ASP A 85 16.13 -2.11 3.56
CA ASP A 85 16.03 -3.39 2.88
C ASP A 85 15.65 -3.21 1.40
N LEU A 86 14.90 -2.14 1.09
CA LEU A 86 14.38 -1.88 -0.26
C LEU A 86 15.26 -0.99 -1.15
N ALA A 87 16.15 -0.17 -0.61
CA ALA A 87 16.92 0.79 -1.42
C ALA A 87 17.76 0.10 -2.52
N TRP A 88 18.42 -1.01 -2.20
CA TRP A 88 19.19 -1.78 -3.18
C TRP A 88 18.30 -2.49 -4.22
N PRO A 89 17.25 -3.23 -3.85
CA PRO A 89 16.27 -3.76 -4.81
C PRO A 89 15.70 -2.69 -5.76
N MET A 90 15.35 -1.51 -5.24
CA MET A 90 14.85 -0.40 -6.07
C MET A 90 15.91 0.09 -7.08
N ALA A 91 17.17 0.22 -6.66
CA ALA A 91 18.26 0.59 -7.56
C ALA A 91 18.46 -0.44 -8.68
N ARG A 92 18.37 -1.74 -8.35
CA ARG A 92 18.46 -2.85 -9.33
C ARG A 92 17.32 -2.81 -10.35
N LEU A 93 16.11 -2.47 -9.93
CA LEU A 93 14.98 -2.30 -10.85
C LEU A 93 15.21 -1.15 -11.83
N LEU A 94 15.72 -0.01 -11.34
CA LEU A 94 16.03 1.15 -12.17
C LEU A 94 17.12 0.87 -13.20
N ASP A 95 18.21 0.21 -12.77
CA ASP A 95 19.29 -0.27 -13.63
C ASP A 95 18.76 -1.26 -14.69
N GLY A 96 17.85 -2.15 -14.29
CA GLY A 96 17.13 -3.07 -15.17
C GLY A 96 16.06 -2.42 -16.07
N GLY A 97 16.00 -1.10 -16.15
CA GLY A 97 15.14 -0.38 -17.09
C GLY A 97 13.71 -0.12 -16.60
N VAL A 98 13.35 -0.49 -15.37
CA VAL A 98 12.02 -0.18 -14.82
C VAL A 98 11.85 1.34 -14.70
N ARG A 99 10.71 1.85 -15.19
CA ARG A 99 10.34 3.27 -15.14
C ARG A 99 8.97 3.42 -14.49
N LEU A 100 8.98 3.49 -13.16
CA LEU A 100 7.81 3.69 -12.32
C LEU A 100 7.98 4.95 -11.49
N ASN A 101 6.86 5.52 -11.01
CA ASN A 101 6.94 6.52 -9.94
C ASN A 101 7.50 5.88 -8.67
N LEU A 102 8.02 6.69 -7.74
CA LEU A 102 8.75 6.18 -6.58
C LEU A 102 7.91 5.24 -5.69
N MET A 103 6.61 5.52 -5.51
CA MET A 103 5.71 4.65 -4.74
C MET A 103 5.53 3.28 -5.40
N SER A 104 5.29 3.27 -6.71
CA SER A 104 5.12 2.04 -7.48
C SER A 104 6.44 1.27 -7.59
N LEU A 105 7.58 1.96 -7.66
CA LEU A 105 8.90 1.34 -7.63
C LEU A 105 9.17 0.65 -6.29
N GLU A 106 8.86 1.32 -5.17
CA GLU A 106 9.01 0.74 -3.83
C GLU A 106 8.07 -0.46 -3.65
N ALA A 107 6.83 -0.38 -4.13
CA ALA A 107 5.87 -1.50 -4.10
C ALA A 107 6.34 -2.70 -4.91
N LEU A 108 6.84 -2.47 -6.13
CA LEU A 108 7.39 -3.54 -6.97
C LEU A 108 8.61 -4.20 -6.30
N ALA A 109 9.52 -3.38 -5.76
CA ALA A 109 10.68 -3.86 -5.02
C ALA A 109 10.29 -4.66 -3.77
N ALA A 110 9.26 -4.21 -3.03
CA ALA A 110 8.74 -4.88 -1.86
C ALA A 110 8.19 -6.28 -2.19
N ALA A 111 7.33 -6.37 -3.21
CA ALA A 111 6.75 -7.64 -3.61
C ALA A 111 7.83 -8.63 -4.11
N GLU A 112 8.81 -8.15 -4.87
CA GLU A 112 9.94 -8.98 -5.30
C GLU A 112 10.83 -9.42 -4.14
N HIS A 113 11.14 -8.51 -3.22
CA HIS A 113 11.97 -8.80 -2.04
C HIS A 113 11.35 -9.86 -1.13
N LEU A 114 10.03 -9.82 -0.97
CA LEU A 114 9.27 -10.76 -0.16
C LEU A 114 8.92 -12.07 -0.89
N GLY A 115 9.06 -12.12 -2.21
CA GLY A 115 8.45 -13.18 -3.03
C GLY A 115 6.93 -13.22 -2.86
N GLY A 116 6.30 -12.05 -2.70
CA GLY A 116 4.91 -11.86 -2.33
C GLY A 116 3.99 -11.40 -3.47
N GLU A 117 2.73 -11.19 -3.11
CA GLU A 117 1.67 -10.66 -3.99
C GLU A 117 1.50 -9.15 -3.79
N LEU A 118 1.19 -8.42 -4.87
CA LEU A 118 0.68 -7.05 -4.80
C LEU A 118 -0.85 -7.06 -4.77
N CYS A 119 -1.43 -6.49 -3.73
CA CYS A 119 -2.88 -6.32 -3.62
C CYS A 119 -3.20 -4.83 -3.64
N LEU A 120 -3.96 -4.37 -4.62
CA LEU A 120 -4.29 -2.96 -4.80
C LEU A 120 -5.81 -2.77 -4.74
N ALA A 121 -6.26 -1.64 -4.22
CA ALA A 121 -7.66 -1.27 -4.28
C ALA A 121 -8.07 -1.05 -5.74
N ALA A 122 -9.21 -1.60 -6.16
CA ALA A 122 -9.75 -1.39 -7.49
C ALA A 122 -9.99 0.11 -7.81
N ALA A 123 -10.26 0.91 -6.77
CA ALA A 123 -10.44 2.35 -6.88
C ALA A 123 -9.14 3.14 -7.14
N ASP A 124 -7.96 2.55 -6.92
CA ASP A 124 -6.64 3.16 -7.17
C ASP A 124 -5.81 2.26 -8.11
N GLU A 125 -6.47 1.69 -9.14
CA GLU A 125 -5.81 0.88 -10.15
C GLU A 125 -4.58 1.60 -10.73
N ASN A 126 -3.47 0.87 -10.82
CA ASN A 126 -2.20 1.41 -11.29
C ASN A 126 -1.65 0.55 -12.45
N PRO A 127 -2.11 0.80 -13.69
CA PRO A 127 -1.72 -0.02 -14.84
C PRO A 127 -0.21 -0.11 -15.08
N PRO A 128 0.59 0.97 -14.90
CA PRO A 128 2.05 0.85 -15.00
C PRO A 128 2.66 -0.14 -14.00
N LEU A 129 2.20 -0.12 -12.74
CA LEU A 129 2.66 -1.06 -11.73
C LEU A 129 2.25 -2.50 -12.06
N LEU A 130 1.00 -2.71 -12.47
CA LEU A 130 0.47 -4.04 -12.84
C LEU A 130 1.24 -4.63 -14.03
N ALA A 131 1.55 -3.82 -15.04
CA ALA A 131 2.34 -4.25 -16.19
C ALA A 131 3.77 -4.65 -15.77
N ALA A 132 4.41 -3.86 -14.90
CA ALA A 132 5.75 -4.15 -14.40
C ALA A 132 5.77 -5.41 -13.50
N ALA A 133 4.76 -5.61 -12.67
CA ALA A 133 4.60 -6.81 -11.86
C ALA A 133 4.42 -8.06 -12.73
N THR A 134 3.54 -7.97 -13.74
CA THR A 134 3.29 -9.05 -14.71
C THR A 134 4.57 -9.45 -15.45
N ALA A 135 5.33 -8.48 -15.95
CA ALA A 135 6.60 -8.73 -16.65
C ALA A 135 7.65 -9.43 -15.77
N ARG A 136 7.47 -9.43 -14.45
CA ARG A 136 8.37 -10.03 -13.45
C ARG A 136 7.77 -11.27 -12.78
N GLY A 137 6.60 -11.72 -13.20
CA GLY A 137 5.91 -12.87 -12.62
C GLY A 137 5.43 -12.64 -11.17
N ILE A 138 5.28 -11.39 -10.76
CA ILE A 138 4.76 -11.04 -9.42
C ILE A 138 3.23 -11.14 -9.46
N PRO A 139 2.61 -11.95 -8.59
CA PRO A 139 1.15 -12.04 -8.51
C PRO A 139 0.53 -10.69 -8.16
N THR A 140 -0.57 -10.34 -8.82
CA THR A 140 -1.31 -9.10 -8.55
C THR A 140 -2.80 -9.38 -8.38
N ARG A 141 -3.43 -8.68 -7.43
CA ARG A 141 -4.88 -8.73 -7.21
C ARG A 141 -5.44 -7.34 -7.05
N LEU A 142 -6.58 -7.10 -7.69
CA LEU A 142 -7.42 -5.93 -7.46
C LEU A 142 -8.56 -6.32 -6.53
N VAL A 143 -8.80 -5.50 -5.50
CA VAL A 143 -9.80 -5.73 -4.44
C VAL A 143 -10.79 -4.59 -4.35
#